data_AF-A0AAW0B0L6-F1
#
_entry.id   AF-A0AAW0B0L6-F1
#
_cell.length_a   1.000
_cell.length_b   1.000
_cell.length_c   1.000
_cell.angle_alpha   90.00
_cell.angle_beta   90.00
_cell.angle_gamma   90.00
#
_symmetry.space_group_name_H-M   'P 1'
#
loop_
_entity.id
_entity.type
_entity.pdbx_description
1 polymer ?
#
loop_
_entity_poly.entity_id
_entity_poly.type
_entity_poly.pdbx_seq_one_letter_code
_entity_poly.pdbx_strand_id
1 'polypeptide(L)'
;MKASPTKTIGVGSTAVCEAPVTLLVLALLLCRYLRRLYYPCITIDEMNKAETSLDNAFNDAVRDDYMLEFERDIIDQKRLRVKNKASEIRTRSLESPTSIWKKCFNVEVELVSDIVAWNTEAQALEKKISTIVELEKRYRYNIELGRRAMVATNV
;
A
#
# COMPACT_ATOMS: atom_id res chain seq x y z
N MET A 1 6.03 78.81 19.84
CA MET A 1 5.43 78.66 18.50
C MET A 1 6.53 78.52 17.46
N LYS A 2 6.75 77.31 16.92
CA LYS A 2 7.31 77.08 15.59
C LYS A 2 6.92 75.65 15.18
N ALA A 3 6.08 75.53 14.16
CA ALA A 3 5.68 74.26 13.55
C ALA A 3 6.43 74.07 12.24
N SER A 4 6.88 72.85 11.94
CA SER A 4 7.06 72.28 10.59
C SER A 4 7.58 70.82 10.69
N PRO A 5 7.49 69.98 9.63
CA PRO A 5 6.60 68.82 9.67
C PRO A 5 7.28 67.51 9.20
N THR A 6 6.45 66.47 9.04
CA THR A 6 6.62 65.31 8.13
C THR A 6 7.73 64.30 8.44
N LYS A 7 7.31 63.07 8.78
CA LYS A 7 7.25 62.00 7.77
C LYS A 7 6.44 60.82 8.30
N THR A 8 5.28 60.61 7.69
CA THR A 8 4.64 59.30 7.59
C THR A 8 5.56 58.37 6.81
N ILE A 9 6.07 57.33 7.46
CA ILE A 9 6.60 56.17 6.76
C ILE A 9 5.58 55.06 7.01
N GLY A 10 4.74 54.85 6.00
CA GLY A 10 3.98 53.63 5.88
C GLY A 10 4.96 52.48 5.74
N VAL A 11 5.02 51.61 6.74
CA VAL A 11 5.59 50.28 6.56
C VAL A 11 4.42 49.40 6.13
N GLY A 12 4.42 49.08 4.83
CA GLY A 12 3.48 48.17 4.20
C GLY A 12 3.43 46.86 4.97
N SER A 13 2.24 46.57 5.48
CA SER A 13 1.92 45.28 6.09
C SER A 13 1.75 44.25 4.97
N THR A 14 2.85 43.58 4.60
CA THR A 14 2.82 42.42 3.69
C THR A 14 3.68 41.30 4.29
N ALA A 15 3.36 40.86 5.51
CA ALA A 15 4.13 39.80 6.15
C ALA A 15 3.27 38.98 7.12
N VAL A 16 2.06 38.57 6.72
CA VAL A 16 1.27 37.63 7.55
C VAL A 16 0.56 36.53 6.75
N CYS A 17 0.40 36.65 5.43
CA CYS A 17 -0.42 35.70 4.67
C CYS A 17 0.32 34.52 4.00
N GLU A 18 1.66 34.50 3.95
CA GLU A 18 2.41 33.44 3.24
C GLU A 18 2.80 32.25 4.13
N ALA A 19 2.98 32.48 5.43
CA ALA A 19 3.26 31.44 6.41
C ALA A 19 2.18 30.32 6.43
N PRO A 20 0.86 30.61 6.40
CA PRO A 20 -0.14 29.53 6.40
C PRO A 20 -0.12 28.72 5.10
N VAL A 21 0.13 29.35 3.94
CA VAL A 21 0.12 28.66 2.65
C VAL A 21 1.31 27.71 2.51
N THR A 22 2.50 28.18 2.87
CA THR A 22 3.72 27.36 2.84
C THR A 22 3.62 26.18 3.81
N LEU A 23 3.07 26.39 5.01
CA LEU A 23 2.85 25.34 5.99
C LEU A 23 1.83 24.29 5.50
N LEU A 24 0.78 24.73 4.80
CA LEU A 24 -0.24 23.84 4.23
C LEU A 24 0.32 23.01 3.07
N VAL A 25 1.14 23.60 2.20
CA VAL A 25 1.85 22.88 1.14
C VAL A 25 2.83 21.87 1.72
N LEU A 26 3.59 22.27 2.76
CA LEU A 26 4.53 21.37 3.43
C LEU A 26 3.81 20.20 4.09
N ALA A 27 2.68 20.46 4.76
CA ALA A 27 1.83 19.43 5.35
C ALA A 27 1.27 18.46 4.30
N LEU A 28 0.84 18.96 3.13
CA LEU A 28 0.38 18.13 2.01
C LEU A 28 1.51 17.26 1.44
N LEU A 29 2.72 17.82 1.30
CA LEU A 29 3.89 17.09 0.83
C LEU A 29 4.32 16.01 1.83
N LEU A 30 4.35 16.32 3.13
CA LEU A 30 4.62 15.34 4.18
C LEU A 30 3.55 14.25 4.21
N CYS A 31 2.27 14.60 4.13
CA CYS A 31 1.18 13.63 4.04
C CYS A 31 1.32 12.73 2.81
N ARG A 32 1.69 13.28 1.64
CA ARG A 32 1.95 12.48 0.43
C ARG A 32 3.17 11.58 0.59
N TYR A 33 4.23 12.08 1.21
CA TYR A 33 5.45 11.31 1.45
C TYR A 33 5.18 10.15 2.43
N LEU A 34 4.56 10.43 3.57
CA LEU A 34 4.19 9.44 4.57
C LEU A 34 3.19 8.43 3.99
N ARG A 35 2.20 8.87 3.20
CA ARG A 35 1.28 7.99 2.48
C ARG A 35 2.03 7.05 1.53
N ARG A 36 2.96 7.58 0.75
CA ARG A 36 3.74 6.78 -0.20
C ARG A 36 4.68 5.79 0.48
N LEU A 37 5.25 6.16 1.63
CA LEU A 37 6.26 5.34 2.32
C LEU A 37 5.63 4.26 3.22
N TYR A 38 4.49 4.54 3.84
CA TYR A 38 3.88 3.67 4.87
C TYR A 38 2.47 3.18 4.54
N TYR A 39 1.77 3.79 3.57
CA TYR A 39 0.32 3.57 3.37
C TYR A 39 -0.07 3.46 1.89
N PRO A 40 0.36 2.39 1.19
CA PRO A 40 0.04 2.22 -0.23
C PRO A 40 -1.46 1.97 -0.49
N CYS A 41 -2.25 1.68 0.54
CA CYS A 41 -3.69 1.44 0.44
C CYS A 41 -4.41 2.21 1.55
N ILE A 42 -4.96 3.38 1.23
CA ILE A 42 -5.85 4.13 2.13
C ILE A 42 -7.29 4.07 1.62
N THR A 43 -7.47 3.92 0.32
CA THR A 43 -8.79 3.89 -0.31
C THR A 43 -9.28 2.47 -0.54
N ILE A 44 -10.61 2.29 -0.55
CA ILE A 44 -11.26 1.02 -0.89
C ILE A 44 -10.86 0.55 -2.31
N ASP A 45 -10.62 1.46 -3.25
CA ASP A 45 -10.19 1.13 -4.61
C ASP A 45 -8.76 0.56 -4.64
N GLU A 46 -7.84 1.14 -3.88
CA GLU A 46 -6.47 0.59 -3.70
C GLU A 46 -6.53 -0.78 -3.02
N MET A 47 -7.47 -0.98 -2.09
CA MET A 47 -7.73 -2.26 -1.43
C MET A 47 -8.13 -3.35 -2.44
N ASN A 48 -9.04 -3.02 -3.38
CA ASN A 48 -9.45 -3.95 -4.45
C ASN A 48 -8.27 -4.38 -5.33
N LYS A 49 -7.37 -3.44 -5.66
CA LYS A 49 -6.16 -3.73 -6.44
C LYS A 49 -5.21 -4.67 -5.70
N ALA A 50 -5.00 -4.43 -4.40
CA ALA A 50 -4.16 -5.29 -3.57
C ALA A 50 -4.75 -6.70 -3.43
N GLU A 51 -6.08 -6.83 -3.26
CA GLU A 51 -6.75 -8.14 -3.25
C GLU A 51 -6.60 -8.88 -4.58
N THR A 52 -6.72 -8.17 -5.69
CA THR A 52 -6.52 -8.74 -7.04
C THR A 52 -5.07 -9.19 -7.25
N SER A 53 -4.08 -8.41 -6.78
CA SER A 53 -2.66 -8.78 -6.86
C SER A 53 -2.38 -10.09 -6.10
N LEU A 54 -2.90 -10.19 -4.88
CA LEU A 54 -2.79 -11.39 -4.06
C LEU A 54 -3.44 -12.62 -4.72
N ASP A 55 -4.64 -12.45 -5.30
CA ASP A 55 -5.34 -13.50 -6.03
C ASP A 55 -4.53 -13.97 -7.25
N ASN A 56 -3.95 -13.03 -8.02
CA ASN A 56 -3.10 -13.36 -9.15
C ASN A 56 -1.84 -14.11 -8.72
N ALA A 57 -1.14 -13.63 -7.70
CA ALA A 57 0.06 -14.28 -7.18
C ALA A 57 -0.22 -15.73 -6.75
N PHE A 58 -1.34 -15.97 -6.07
CA PHE A 58 -1.76 -17.31 -5.68
C PHE A 58 -2.10 -18.18 -6.89
N ASN A 59 -2.95 -17.68 -7.80
CA ASN A 59 -3.39 -18.44 -8.96
C ASN A 59 -2.22 -18.78 -9.91
N ASP A 60 -1.28 -17.86 -10.09
CA ASP A 60 -0.08 -18.09 -10.90
C ASP A 60 0.82 -19.15 -10.25
N ALA A 61 1.05 -19.07 -8.94
CA ALA A 61 1.83 -20.09 -8.21
C ALA A 61 1.20 -21.49 -8.30
N VAL A 62 -0.14 -21.55 -8.23
CA VAL A 62 -0.93 -22.76 -8.37
C VAL A 62 -0.87 -23.32 -9.79
N ARG A 63 -1.05 -22.46 -10.80
CA ARG A 63 -1.09 -22.85 -12.22
C ARG A 63 0.27 -23.39 -12.69
N ASP A 64 1.35 -22.77 -12.24
CA ASP A 64 2.70 -23.13 -12.63
C ASP A 64 3.27 -24.30 -11.78
N ASP A 65 2.42 -24.89 -10.93
CA ASP A 65 2.70 -26.02 -10.06
C ASP A 65 3.91 -25.78 -9.13
N TYR A 66 4.00 -24.55 -8.60
CA TYR A 66 5.08 -24.16 -7.69
C TYR A 66 4.75 -24.38 -6.20
N MET A 67 3.54 -24.84 -5.89
CA MET A 67 3.07 -25.03 -4.52
C MET A 67 2.66 -26.48 -4.28
N LEU A 68 3.20 -27.05 -3.20
CA LEU A 68 2.75 -28.34 -2.68
C LEU A 68 1.29 -28.24 -2.20
N GLU A 69 0.58 -29.37 -2.26
CA GLU A 69 -0.85 -29.45 -1.92
C GLU A 69 -1.15 -28.92 -0.50
N PHE A 70 -0.34 -29.30 0.48
CA PHE A 70 -0.47 -28.80 1.86
C PHE A 70 -0.22 -27.29 1.99
N GLU A 71 0.75 -26.75 1.24
CA GLU A 71 1.04 -25.31 1.28
C GLU A 71 -0.08 -24.50 0.64
N ARG A 72 -0.63 -25.03 -0.46
CA ARG A 72 -1.77 -24.48 -1.18
C ARG A 72 -2.97 -24.33 -0.26
N ASP A 73 -3.34 -25.38 0.48
CA ASP A 73 -4.50 -25.33 1.39
C ASP A 73 -4.33 -24.29 2.51
N ILE A 74 -3.14 -24.22 3.11
CA ILE A 74 -2.86 -23.23 4.16
C ILE A 74 -2.92 -21.81 3.61
N ILE A 75 -2.34 -21.59 2.43
CA ILE A 75 -2.31 -20.26 1.81
C ILE A 75 -3.70 -19.86 1.36
N ASP A 76 -4.48 -20.77 0.77
CA ASP A 76 -5.85 -20.48 0.36
C ASP A 76 -6.73 -20.16 1.56
N GLN A 77 -6.61 -20.91 2.67
CA GLN A 77 -7.34 -20.59 3.89
C GLN A 77 -6.99 -19.18 4.41
N LYS A 78 -5.71 -18.81 4.43
CA LYS A 78 -5.28 -17.46 4.85
C LYS A 78 -5.79 -16.38 3.90
N ARG A 79 -5.73 -16.65 2.60
CA ARG A 79 -6.25 -15.78 1.55
C ARG A 79 -7.75 -15.52 1.75
N LEU A 80 -8.55 -16.56 1.95
CA LEU A 80 -9.98 -16.43 2.24
C LEU A 80 -10.26 -15.57 3.48
N ARG A 81 -9.45 -15.69 4.54
CA ARG A 81 -9.57 -14.81 5.72
C ARG A 81 -9.28 -13.35 5.40
N VAL A 82 -8.24 -13.08 4.61
CA VAL A 82 -7.91 -11.71 4.14
C VAL A 82 -9.05 -11.15 3.30
N LYS A 83 -9.64 -11.94 2.39
CA LYS A 83 -10.80 -11.52 1.58
C LYS A 83 -12.03 -11.25 2.44
N ASN A 84 -12.30 -12.09 3.43
CA ASN A 84 -13.41 -11.88 4.36
C ASN A 84 -13.26 -10.56 5.13
N LYS A 85 -12.06 -10.27 5.66
CA LYS A 85 -11.77 -8.97 6.30
C LYS A 85 -11.95 -7.79 5.35
N ALA A 86 -11.50 -7.91 4.09
CA ALA A 86 -11.72 -6.87 3.09
C ALA A 86 -13.22 -6.60 2.87
N SER A 87 -14.02 -7.67 2.79
CA SER A 87 -15.47 -7.56 2.68
C SER A 87 -16.09 -6.88 3.90
N GLU A 88 -15.66 -7.22 5.10
CA GLU A 88 -16.15 -6.60 6.34
C GLU A 88 -15.86 -5.10 6.38
N ILE A 89 -14.65 -4.68 5.98
CA ILE A 89 -14.28 -3.27 5.85
C ILE A 89 -15.18 -2.56 4.84
N ARG A 90 -15.44 -3.17 3.68
CA ARG A 90 -16.36 -2.62 2.67
C ARG A 90 -17.80 -2.48 3.19
N THR A 91 -18.29 -3.47 3.92
CA THR A 91 -19.63 -3.39 4.53
C THR A 91 -19.70 -2.23 5.51
N ARG A 92 -18.71 -2.09 6.40
CA ARG A 92 -18.63 -0.95 7.33
C ARG A 92 -18.53 0.40 6.60
N SER A 93 -17.77 0.47 5.51
CA SER A 93 -17.66 1.65 4.65
C SER A 93 -18.99 2.10 4.04
N LEU A 94 -19.88 1.15 3.74
CA LEU A 94 -21.22 1.41 3.21
C LEU A 94 -22.19 1.86 4.30
N GLU A 95 -22.05 1.34 5.52
CA GLU A 95 -22.87 1.70 6.68
C GLU A 95 -22.47 3.06 7.28
N SER A 96 -21.21 3.47 7.15
CA SER A 96 -20.71 4.73 7.69
C SER A 96 -21.26 5.96 6.95
N PRO A 97 -21.70 7.00 7.68
CA PRO A 97 -22.13 8.25 7.07
C PRO A 97 -21.00 8.91 6.28
N THR A 98 -21.34 9.55 5.16
CA THR A 98 -20.33 10.14 4.27
C THR A 98 -19.62 11.33 4.92
N SER A 99 -18.37 11.13 5.34
CA SER A 99 -17.53 12.18 5.94
C SER A 99 -17.00 13.18 4.89
N ILE A 100 -16.58 14.37 5.35
CA ILE A 100 -15.90 15.37 4.50
C ILE A 100 -14.62 14.78 3.88
N TRP A 101 -13.89 13.96 4.64
CA TRP A 101 -12.69 13.27 4.15
C TRP A 101 -12.98 12.30 3.01
N LYS A 102 -14.09 11.55 3.09
CA LYS A 102 -14.56 10.68 2.01
C LYS A 102 -14.89 11.50 0.76
N LYS A 103 -15.59 12.64 0.92
CA LYS A 103 -15.95 13.53 -0.19
C LYS A 103 -14.75 14.21 -0.85
N CYS A 104 -13.82 14.73 -0.07
CA CYS A 104 -12.70 15.54 -0.58
C CYS A 104 -11.51 14.69 -1.03
N PHE A 105 -11.28 13.55 -0.40
CA PHE A 105 -10.04 12.78 -0.58
C PHE A 105 -10.26 11.28 -0.84
N ASN A 106 -11.53 10.82 -0.89
CA ASN A 106 -11.89 9.39 -0.95
C ASN A 106 -11.25 8.57 0.20
N VAL A 107 -11.10 9.18 1.37
CA VAL A 107 -10.49 8.56 2.55
C VAL A 107 -11.52 8.43 3.67
N GLU A 108 -11.64 7.23 4.21
CA GLU A 108 -12.48 6.94 5.38
C GLU A 108 -11.63 6.82 6.63
N VAL A 109 -11.45 7.95 7.32
CA VAL A 109 -10.56 8.09 8.47
C VAL A 109 -10.83 7.02 9.55
N GLU A 110 -12.11 6.69 9.78
CA GLU A 110 -12.52 5.67 10.75
C GLU A 110 -12.03 4.26 10.41
N LEU A 111 -11.87 3.95 9.12
CA LEU A 111 -11.44 2.64 8.64
C LEU A 111 -9.94 2.57 8.33
N VAL A 112 -9.20 3.68 8.42
CA VAL A 112 -7.77 3.72 8.06
C VAL A 112 -6.97 2.67 8.82
N SER A 113 -7.20 2.52 10.13
CA SER A 113 -6.49 1.52 10.92
C SER A 113 -6.75 0.09 10.43
N ASP A 114 -8.00 -0.23 10.13
CA ASP A 114 -8.40 -1.57 9.68
C ASP A 114 -7.88 -1.86 8.27
N ILE A 115 -7.95 -0.88 7.36
CA ILE A 115 -7.39 -0.97 6.01
C ILE A 115 -5.88 -1.22 6.07
N VAL A 116 -5.17 -0.56 6.99
CA VAL A 116 -3.73 -0.69 7.14
C VAL A 116 -3.33 -2.04 7.71
N ALA A 117 -4.02 -2.49 8.76
CA ALA A 117 -3.82 -3.81 9.32
C ALA A 117 -4.08 -4.89 8.26
N TRP A 118 -5.21 -4.79 7.55
CA TRP A 118 -5.55 -5.66 6.44
C TRP A 118 -4.49 -5.68 5.34
N ASN A 119 -4.01 -4.52 4.89
CA ASN A 119 -3.03 -4.43 3.83
C ASN A 119 -1.70 -5.06 4.23
N THR A 120 -1.30 -4.89 5.49
CA THR A 120 -0.08 -5.51 6.03
C THR A 120 -0.18 -7.03 5.99
N GLU A 121 -1.34 -7.59 6.35
CA GLU A 121 -1.60 -9.03 6.27
C GLU A 121 -1.60 -9.53 4.81
N ALA A 122 -2.24 -8.79 3.90
CA ALA A 122 -2.28 -9.13 2.48
C ALA A 122 -0.88 -9.14 1.85
N GLN A 123 -0.08 -8.10 2.08
CA GLN A 123 1.29 -8.00 1.60
C GLN A 123 2.20 -9.07 2.19
N ALA A 124 2.05 -9.40 3.48
CA ALA A 124 2.80 -10.48 4.09
C ALA A 124 2.48 -11.83 3.44
N LEU A 125 1.22 -12.07 3.09
CA LEU A 125 0.80 -13.29 2.40
C LEU A 125 1.33 -13.33 0.95
N GLU A 126 1.21 -12.24 0.20
CA GLU A 126 1.74 -12.12 -1.17
C GLU A 126 3.26 -12.35 -1.20
N LYS A 127 3.99 -11.77 -0.26
CA LYS A 127 5.43 -11.98 -0.10
C LYS A 127 5.74 -13.44 0.20
N LYS A 128 4.93 -14.11 1.04
CA LYS A 128 5.10 -15.54 1.34
C LYS A 128 4.92 -16.40 0.09
N ILE A 129 3.87 -16.14 -0.70
CA ILE A 129 3.60 -16.81 -1.98
C ILE A 129 4.80 -16.64 -2.91
N SER A 130 5.26 -15.40 -3.09
CA SER A 130 6.41 -15.08 -3.93
C SER A 130 7.69 -15.79 -3.47
N THR A 131 7.88 -15.91 -2.16
CA THR A 131 9.03 -16.63 -1.58
C THR A 131 8.99 -18.12 -1.90
N ILE A 132 7.82 -18.75 -1.81
CA ILE A 132 7.65 -20.17 -2.16
C ILE A 132 7.95 -20.40 -3.64
N VAL A 133 7.36 -19.56 -4.51
CA VAL A 133 7.61 -19.62 -5.97
C VAL A 133 9.09 -19.49 -6.29
N GLU A 134 9.79 -18.54 -5.66
CA GLU A 134 11.22 -18.32 -5.89
C GLU A 134 12.07 -19.50 -5.39
N LEU A 135 11.74 -20.08 -4.23
CA LEU A 135 12.42 -21.26 -3.71
C LEU A 135 12.28 -22.46 -4.65
N GLU A 136 11.07 -22.71 -5.15
CA GLU A 136 10.80 -23.81 -6.08
C GLU A 136 11.49 -23.60 -7.43
N LYS A 137 11.49 -22.36 -7.96
CA LYS A 137 12.27 -22.02 -9.16
C LYS A 137 13.75 -22.34 -8.98
N ARG A 138 14.36 -21.91 -7.87
CA ARG A 138 15.76 -22.20 -7.56
C ARG A 138 16.03 -23.70 -7.47
N TYR A 139 15.15 -24.46 -6.84
CA TYR A 139 15.26 -25.91 -6.76
C TYR A 139 15.29 -26.55 -8.16
N ARG A 140 14.33 -26.20 -9.04
CA ARG A 140 14.29 -26.69 -10.42
C ARG A 140 15.52 -26.33 -11.23
N TYR A 141 16.00 -25.08 -11.10
CA TYR A 141 17.23 -24.66 -11.76
C TYR A 141 18.45 -25.47 -11.31
N ASN A 142 18.57 -25.73 -10.01
CA ASN A 142 19.68 -26.52 -9.46
C ASN A 142 19.65 -27.97 -9.96
N ILE A 143 18.47 -28.59 -10.04
CA ILE A 143 18.32 -29.93 -10.62
C ILE A 143 18.79 -29.94 -12.08
N GLU A 144 18.32 -28.98 -12.88
CA GLU A 144 18.64 -28.90 -14.31
C GLU A 144 20.14 -28.62 -14.55
N LEU A 145 20.76 -27.79 -13.72
CA LEU A 145 22.21 -27.56 -13.74
C LEU A 145 22.98 -28.85 -13.42
N GLY A 146 22.58 -29.58 -12.36
CA GLY A 146 23.20 -30.86 -12.01
C GLY A 146 23.07 -31.90 -13.12
N ARG A 147 21.89 -32.00 -13.74
CA ARG A 147 21.64 -32.89 -14.88
C ARG A 147 22.58 -32.59 -16.05
N ARG A 148 22.76 -31.31 -16.42
CA ARG A 148 23.65 -30.91 -17.51
C ARG A 148 25.11 -31.18 -17.21
N ALA A 149 25.54 -30.95 -15.97
CA ALA A 149 26.91 -31.24 -15.54
C ALA A 149 27.22 -32.74 -15.65
N MET A 150 26.31 -33.62 -15.20
CA MET A 150 26.48 -35.08 -15.32
C MET A 150 26.54 -35.57 -16.77
N VAL A 151 25.76 -34.97 -17.67
CA VAL A 151 25.81 -35.31 -19.10
C VAL A 151 27.15 -34.89 -19.70
N ALA A 152 27.68 -33.72 -19.34
CA ALA A 152 28.95 -33.22 -19.85
C ALA A 152 30.18 -34.03 -19.37
N THR A 153 30.10 -34.68 -18.21
CA THR A 153 31.20 -35.52 -17.68
C THR A 153 31.23 -36.95 -18.23
N ASN A 154 30.14 -37.40 -18.85
CA ASN A 154 30.01 -38.74 -19.43
C ASN A 154 30.29 -38.78 -20.94
N VAL A 155 30.70 -37.66 -21.53
CA VAL A 155 31.16 -37.48 -22.92
C VAL A 155 32.66 -37.25 -22.90
#